data_AF-A0A926X596-F1
#
_entry.id   AF-A0A926X596-F1
#
_cell.length_a   1.000
_cell.length_b   1.000
_cell.length_c   1.000
_cell.angle_alpha   90.00
_cell.angle_beta   90.00
_cell.angle_gamma   90.00
#
_symmetry.space_group_name_H-M   'P 1'
#
loop_
_entity.id
_entity.type
_entity.pdbx_description
1 polymer ?
#
loop_
_entity_poly.entity_id
_entity_poly.type
_entity_poly.pdbx_seq_one_letter_code
_entity_poly.pdbx_strand_id
1 'polypeptide(L)'
;MKTTVTRAKTNQQPIREIVPIYWRRLIEVGVPIDVAHILAFAIARYDIAKRLPDAAQRVLISQYSRFLCRAELWRAKLLLPVAH
;
A
#
# COMPACT_ATOMS: atom_id res chain seq x y z
N MET A 1 -11.06 -39.65 15.04
CA MET A 1 -10.50 -38.32 15.32
C MET A 1 -10.05 -37.71 14.00
N LYS A 2 -10.75 -36.68 13.49
CA LYS A 2 -10.40 -36.02 12.22
C LYS A 2 -9.67 -34.72 12.56
N THR A 3 -8.36 -34.68 12.35
CA THR A 3 -7.53 -33.49 12.48
C THR A 3 -7.84 -32.55 11.31
N THR A 4 -8.62 -31.51 11.56
CA THR A 4 -8.82 -30.40 10.63
C THR A 4 -7.56 -29.54 10.62
N VAL A 5 -6.77 -29.68 9.55
CA VAL A 5 -5.69 -28.75 9.22
C VAL A 5 -6.32 -27.42 8.79
N THR A 6 -6.44 -26.47 9.71
CA THR A 6 -6.82 -25.09 9.41
C THR A 6 -5.67 -24.42 8.67
N ARG A 7 -5.64 -24.56 7.34
CA ARG A 7 -4.72 -23.83 6.46
C ARG A 7 -5.11 -22.35 6.53
N ALA A 8 -4.35 -21.55 7.27
CA ALA A 8 -4.45 -20.09 7.25
C ALA A 8 -4.29 -19.63 5.79
N LYS A 9 -5.39 -19.24 5.14
CA LYS A 9 -5.34 -18.55 3.85
C LYS A 9 -4.73 -17.18 4.12
N THR A 10 -3.42 -17.08 3.91
CA THR A 10 -2.67 -15.84 4.02
C THR A 10 -3.39 -14.75 3.22
N ASN A 11 -3.66 -13.62 3.87
CA ASN A 11 -4.52 -12.50 3.44
C ASN A 11 -4.00 -11.72 2.19
N GLN A 12 -3.34 -12.39 1.25
CA GLN A 12 -2.64 -11.82 0.09
C GLN A 12 -3.50 -11.72 -1.18
N GLN A 13 -4.55 -12.55 -1.29
CA GLN A 13 -5.52 -12.49 -2.40
C GLN A 13 -6.11 -11.08 -2.60
N PRO A 14 -6.64 -10.41 -1.56
CA PRO A 14 -7.18 -9.06 -1.71
C PRO A 14 -6.13 -8.01 -2.10
N ILE A 15 -4.85 -8.21 -1.75
CA ILE A 15 -3.79 -7.25 -2.10
C ILE A 15 -3.55 -7.24 -3.62
N ARG A 16 -3.52 -8.41 -4.24
CA ARG A 16 -3.27 -8.53 -5.69
C ARG A 16 -4.37 -7.91 -6.54
N GLU A 17 -5.59 -7.89 -6.04
CA GLU A 17 -6.75 -7.31 -6.72
C GLU A 17 -6.78 -5.79 -6.64
N ILE A 18 -6.35 -5.21 -5.50
CA ILE A 18 -6.43 -3.76 -5.29
C ILE A 18 -5.22 -2.98 -5.83
N VAL A 19 -4.05 -3.63 -5.91
CA VAL A 19 -2.81 -2.99 -6.39
C VAL A 19 -2.95 -2.40 -7.79
N PRO A 20 -3.54 -3.08 -8.79
CA PRO A 20 -3.74 -2.50 -10.13
C PRO A 20 -4.61 -1.23 -10.11
N ILE A 21 -5.59 -1.15 -9.21
CA ILE A 21 -6.47 0.02 -9.06
C ILE A 21 -5.67 1.20 -8.52
N TYR A 22 -4.90 0.99 -7.45
CA TYR A 22 -4.07 2.02 -6.84
C TYR A 22 -2.97 2.49 -7.78
N TRP A 23 -2.33 1.54 -8.48
CA TRP A 23 -1.31 1.81 -9.47
C TRP A 23 -1.83 2.70 -10.60
N ARG A 24 -3.01 2.38 -11.14
CA ARG A 24 -3.64 3.20 -12.19
C ARG A 24 -3.90 4.63 -11.71
N ARG A 25 -4.50 4.81 -10.53
CA ARG A 25 -4.76 6.14 -9.95
C ARG A 25 -3.48 6.97 -9.78
N LEU A 26 -2.37 6.32 -9.41
CA LEU A 26 -1.09 6.99 -9.24
C LEU A 26 -0.49 7.46 -10.57
N ILE A 27 -0.61 6.64 -11.63
CA ILE A 27 -0.18 7.03 -12.97
C ILE A 27 -1.01 8.19 -13.50
N GLU A 28 -2.33 8.15 -13.32
CA GLU A 28 -3.26 9.20 -13.77
C GLU A 28 -2.94 10.57 -13.15
N VAL A 29 -2.38 10.61 -11.94
CA VAL A 29 -1.95 11.86 -11.29
C VAL A 29 -0.50 12.25 -11.61
N GLY A 30 0.23 11.44 -12.37
CA GLY A 30 1.59 11.74 -12.87
C GLY A 30 2.74 11.09 -12.10
N VAL A 31 2.50 10.04 -11.30
CA VAL A 31 3.59 9.29 -10.67
C VAL A 31 4.28 8.38 -11.71
N PRO A 32 5.62 8.33 -11.77
CA PRO A 32 6.34 7.40 -12.65
C PRO A 32 5.93 5.94 -12.41
N ILE A 33 5.84 5.15 -13.49
CA ILE A 33 5.29 3.77 -13.46
C ILE A 33 5.97 2.89 -12.40
N ASP A 34 7.30 2.93 -12.33
CA ASP A 34 8.08 2.11 -11.40
C ASP A 34 7.78 2.47 -9.94
N VAL A 35 7.65 3.76 -9.66
CA VAL A 35 7.35 4.29 -8.32
C VAL A 35 5.89 4.02 -7.96
N ALA A 36 4.97 4.18 -8.92
CA ALA A 36 3.56 3.93 -8.74
C ALA A 36 3.31 2.48 -8.27
N HIS A 37 4.07 1.51 -8.81
CA HIS A 37 3.93 0.12 -8.42
C HIS A 37 4.36 -0.12 -6.96
N ILE A 38 5.48 0.49 -6.54
CA ILE A 38 5.98 0.40 -5.16
C ILE A 38 4.99 1.04 -4.18
N LEU A 39 4.50 2.24 -4.50
CA LEU A 39 3.53 2.97 -3.67
C LEU A 39 2.20 2.23 -3.58
N ALA A 40 1.66 1.74 -4.71
CA ALA A 40 0.42 0.98 -4.74
C ALA A 40 0.51 -0.26 -3.85
N PHE A 41 1.62 -1.00 -3.91
CA PHE A 41 1.84 -2.17 -3.08
C PHE A 41 1.97 -1.83 -1.59
N ALA A 42 2.69 -0.77 -1.25
CA ALA A 42 2.84 -0.31 0.13
C ALA A 42 1.49 0.10 0.75
N ILE A 43 0.68 0.87 0.01
CA ILE A 43 -0.64 1.35 0.47
C ILE A 43 -1.63 0.18 0.55
N ALA A 44 -1.66 -0.71 -0.44
CA ALA A 44 -2.52 -1.90 -0.42
C ALA A 44 -2.19 -2.83 0.76
N ARG A 45 -0.89 -3.06 1.02
CA ARG A 45 -0.44 -3.82 2.19
C ARG A 45 -0.86 -3.15 3.49
N TYR A 46 -0.79 -1.84 3.57
CA TYR A 46 -1.25 -1.11 4.74
C TYR A 46 -2.77 -1.22 4.91
N ASP A 47 -3.56 -1.03 3.85
CA ASP A 47 -5.02 -1.04 3.94
C ASP A 47 -5.57 -2.41 4.37
N ILE A 48 -5.02 -3.49 3.80
CA ILE A 48 -5.53 -4.85 3.97
C ILE A 48 -4.86 -5.56 5.15
N ALA A 49 -3.54 -5.50 5.24
CA ALA A 49 -2.77 -6.24 6.25
C ALA A 49 -2.36 -5.38 7.45
N LYS A 50 -2.75 -4.10 7.48
CA LYS A 50 -2.34 -3.11 8.51
C LYS A 50 -0.83 -3.05 8.73
N ARG A 51 -0.05 -3.45 7.71
CA ARG A 51 1.41 -3.49 7.76
C ARG A 51 1.97 -2.16 7.33
N LEU A 52 2.74 -1.52 8.19
CA LEU A 52 3.42 -0.27 7.88
C LEU A 52 4.46 -0.47 6.76
N PRO A 53 4.70 0.56 5.94
CA PRO A 53 5.77 0.55 4.95
C PRO A 53 7.13 0.58 5.64
N ASP A 54 8.13 0.00 4.97
CA ASP A 54 9.53 0.10 5.37
C ASP A 54 10.10 1.52 5.15
N ALA A 55 11.36 1.73 5.56
CA ALA A 55 11.99 3.05 5.48
C ALA A 55 12.07 3.60 4.05
N ALA A 56 12.42 2.77 3.05
CA ALA A 56 12.52 3.19 1.66
C ALA A 56 11.14 3.57 1.10
N GLN A 57 10.12 2.76 1.41
CA GLN A 57 8.74 3.05 1.03
C GLN A 57 8.21 4.34 1.69
N ARG A 58 8.58 4.61 2.95
CA ARG A 58 8.22 5.86 3.64
C ARG A 58 8.85 7.09 2.99
N VAL A 59 10.10 7.01 2.55
CA VAL A 59 10.75 8.09 1.80
C VAL A 59 9.96 8.39 0.53
N LEU A 60 9.58 7.36 -0.22
CA LEU A 60 8.76 7.53 -1.43
C LEU A 60 7.38 8.10 -1.11
N ILE A 61 6.70 7.61 -0.06
CA ILE A 61 5.40 8.13 0.38
C ILE A 61 5.50 9.62 0.73
N SER A 62 6.57 10.03 1.40
CA SER A 62 6.82 11.44 1.73
C SER A 62 7.07 12.28 0.47
N GLN A 63 7.96 11.81 -0.41
CA GLN A 63 8.32 12.48 -1.66
C GLN A 63 7.11 12.66 -2.60
N TYR A 64 6.24 11.66 -2.66
CA TYR A 64 5.06 11.66 -3.54
C TYR A 64 3.76 12.00 -2.79
N SER A 65 3.83 12.55 -1.57
CA SER A 65 2.68 12.83 -0.71
C SER A 65 1.59 13.65 -1.41
N ARG A 66 1.97 14.68 -2.17
CA ARG A 66 1.03 15.48 -2.99
C ARG A 66 0.23 14.61 -3.99
N PHE A 67 0.89 13.67 -4.64
CA PHE A 67 0.26 12.76 -5.60
C PHE A 67 -0.64 11.75 -4.90
N LEU A 68 -0.21 11.23 -3.74
CA LEU A 68 -1.04 10.35 -2.92
C LEU A 68 -2.33 11.04 -2.47
N CYS A 69 -2.26 12.32 -2.10
CA CYS A 69 -3.44 13.12 -1.77
C CYS A 69 -4.36 13.27 -2.98
N ARG A 70 -3.81 13.63 -4.15
CA ARG A 70 -4.58 13.82 -5.39
C ARG A 70 -5.22 12.52 -5.90
N ALA A 71 -4.57 11.37 -5.67
CA ALA A 71 -5.09 10.05 -6.02
C ALA A 71 -6.09 9.48 -4.97
N GLU A 72 -6.36 10.23 -3.89
CA GLU A 72 -7.20 9.80 -2.76
C GLU A 72 -6.66 8.54 -2.04
N LEU A 73 -5.36 8.30 -2.14
CA LEU A 73 -4.67 7.15 -1.53
C LEU A 73 -3.91 7.50 -0.26
N TRP A 74 -4.11 8.71 0.26
CA TRP A 74 -3.49 9.17 1.50
C TRP A 74 -4.05 8.44 2.72
N ARG A 75 -3.19 8.20 3.72
CA ARG A 75 -3.56 7.69 5.04
C ARG A 75 -2.78 8.47 6.08
N ALA A 76 -3.45 8.98 7.12
CA ALA A 76 -2.80 9.76 8.16
C ALA A 76 -1.59 9.02 8.78
N LYS A 77 -1.72 7.73 9.06
CA LYS A 77 -0.63 6.91 9.63
C LYS A 77 0.53 6.63 8.67
N LEU A 78 0.36 6.87 7.36
CA LEU A 78 1.42 6.74 6.37
C LEU A 78 2.17 8.06 6.16
N LEU A 79 1.50 9.20 6.40
CA LEU A 79 2.03 10.54 6.16
C LEU A 79 2.58 11.21 7.42
N LEU A 80 2.11 10.82 8.60
CA LEU A 80 2.61 11.38 9.86
C LEU A 80 3.89 10.66 10.30
N PRO A 81 4.94 11.39 10.73
CA PRO A 81 6.07 10.79 11.39
C PRO A 81 5.57 10.03 12.63
N VAL A 82 6.12 8.84 12.88
CA VAL A 82 5.80 8.10 14.10
C VAL A 82 6.32 8.97 15.25
N ALA A 83 5.40 9.52 16.05
CA ALA A 83 5.78 10.17 17.30
C ALA A 83 6.50 9.11 18.14
N HIS A 84 7.78 9.36 18.41
CA HIS A 84 8.58 8.58 19.34
C HIS A 84 8.16 8.86 20.77
#